data_AF-A0A1N6EZR8-F1
#
_entry.id   AF-A0A1N6EZR8-F1
#
_cell.length_a   1.000
_cell.length_b   1.000
_cell.length_c   1.000
_cell.angle_alpha   90.00
_cell.angle_beta   90.00
_cell.angle_gamma   90.00
#
_symmetry.space_group_name_H-M   'P 1'
#
loop_
_entity.id
_entity.type
_entity.pdbx_description
1 polymer ?
#
loop_
_entity_poly.entity_id
_entity_poly.type
_entity_poly.pdbx_seq_one_letter_code
_entity_poly.pdbx_strand_id
1 'polypeptide(L)'
;MNGDNGYIAMQVSGLEVLPGAGLTDSGINYDLLFYWARNKYSLAPENYRTDDGFRAQRRWEGHGTDQEVYFLHGGLHIFDTGKYIKKHVCTDDGFTIIEQVRNNLGRGNFPLFVSEPTHEKKKQRIDHNPYLNYCYQALGNLNGILFIHGHSMDDNDKHIFDKIKSSRVAKVFVSIYGDENTDANSRTKANAIAFLQSFNRSVEFYQAETAPVWA
;
A
#
# COMPACT_ATOMS: atom_id res chain seq x y z
N MET A 1 -23.81 8.09 -16.89
CA MET A 1 -23.39 7.59 -15.57
C MET A 1 -22.11 6.83 -15.78
N ASN A 2 -20.96 7.51 -15.73
CA ASN A 2 -19.64 6.87 -15.84
C ASN A 2 -19.07 6.75 -14.43
N GLY A 3 -18.70 5.52 -14.06
CA GLY A 3 -18.21 5.17 -12.74
C GLY A 3 -16.74 5.51 -12.59
N ASP A 4 -16.46 6.72 -12.08
CA ASP A 4 -15.12 7.13 -11.66
C ASP A 4 -14.88 6.78 -10.16
N ASN A 5 -15.25 5.57 -9.75
CA ASN A 5 -14.85 5.04 -8.45
C ASN A 5 -13.52 4.31 -8.62
N GLY A 6 -12.45 5.09 -8.79
CA GLY A 6 -11.08 4.55 -8.84
C GLY A 6 -10.71 3.93 -7.50
N TYR A 7 -10.73 2.60 -7.42
CA TYR A 7 -10.16 1.86 -6.30
C TYR A 7 -8.65 1.90 -6.44
N ILE A 8 -8.00 2.86 -5.78
CA ILE A 8 -6.55 2.77 -5.59
C ILE A 8 -6.31 1.75 -4.48
N ALA A 9 -5.80 0.58 -4.87
CA ALA A 9 -5.25 -0.37 -3.92
C ALA A 9 -3.87 0.15 -3.47
N MET A 10 -3.81 0.66 -2.25
CA MET A 10 -2.58 1.07 -1.60
C MET A 10 -2.21 0.05 -0.54
N GLN A 11 -1.07 -0.61 -0.71
CA GLN A 11 -0.42 -1.30 0.39
C GLN A 11 0.19 -0.23 1.30
N VAL A 12 -0.60 0.20 2.28
CA VAL A 12 -0.13 1.03 3.39
C VAL A 12 0.23 0.08 4.51
N SER A 13 1.47 0.15 4.94
CA SER A 13 2.06 -0.74 5.92
C SER A 13 1.42 -0.60 7.30
N GLY A 14 0.79 -1.66 7.82
CA GLY A 14 0.39 -1.73 9.23
C GLY A 14 -0.59 -2.86 9.53
N LEU A 15 -0.10 -4.09 9.70
CA LEU A 15 -0.91 -5.16 10.31
C LEU A 15 -0.46 -5.35 11.76
N GLU A 16 -1.35 -5.08 12.72
CA GLU A 16 -1.12 -5.48 14.11
C GLU A 16 -1.37 -6.99 14.27
N VAL A 17 -0.41 -7.61 14.95
CA VAL A 17 -0.33 -9.05 15.26
C VAL A 17 -1.37 -9.40 16.32
N LEU A 18 -2.14 -10.48 16.11
CA LEU A 18 -3.00 -11.09 17.13
C LEU A 18 -2.17 -11.49 18.37
N PRO A 19 -2.68 -11.36 19.61
CA PRO A 19 -1.87 -11.54 20.81
C PRO A 19 -1.43 -13.00 20.97
N GLY A 20 -0.11 -13.23 20.95
CA GLY A 20 0.47 -14.56 21.20
C GLY A 20 1.94 -14.75 20.82
N ALA A 21 2.53 -13.85 20.03
CA ALA A 21 3.96 -13.92 19.70
C ALA A 21 4.65 -12.66 20.23
N GLY A 22 5.44 -12.82 21.28
CA GLY A 22 6.35 -11.77 21.74
C GLY A 22 7.43 -11.53 20.70
N LEU A 23 7.37 -10.37 20.03
CA LEU A 23 8.48 -9.61 19.46
C LEU A 23 7.94 -8.20 19.17
N THR A 24 8.45 -7.22 19.89
CA THR A 24 8.17 -5.80 19.72
C THR A 24 8.98 -5.25 18.55
N ASP A 25 8.39 -5.11 17.36
CA ASP A 25 8.93 -4.19 16.36
C ASP A 25 7.85 -3.67 15.41
N SER A 26 7.99 -2.40 15.06
CA SER A 26 7.16 -1.55 14.19
C SER A 26 6.76 -2.23 12.87
N GLY A 27 5.56 -2.83 12.85
CA GLY A 27 5.09 -3.76 11.81
C GLY A 27 4.76 -3.11 10.47
N ILE A 28 5.77 -2.90 9.63
CA ILE A 28 5.58 -2.59 8.21
C ILE A 28 5.36 -3.91 7.46
N ASN A 29 4.16 -4.09 6.89
CA ASN A 29 3.86 -5.30 6.16
C ASN A 29 4.49 -5.28 4.75
N TYR A 30 5.71 -5.83 4.63
CA TYR A 30 6.37 -6.11 3.34
C TYR A 30 5.95 -7.45 2.74
N ASP A 31 4.84 -8.02 3.20
CA ASP A 31 4.37 -9.28 2.68
C ASP A 31 4.16 -9.22 1.17
N LEU A 32 4.31 -10.38 0.57
CA LEU A 32 3.95 -10.59 -0.82
C LEU A 32 2.45 -10.83 -0.95
N LEU A 33 1.62 -10.73 0.11
CA LEU A 33 0.24 -11.24 0.11
C LEU A 33 -0.60 -10.53 -0.94
N PHE A 34 -0.58 -9.20 -0.94
CA PHE A 34 -1.31 -8.42 -1.95
C PHE A 34 -0.77 -8.68 -3.37
N TYR A 35 0.56 -8.81 -3.51
CA TYR A 35 1.18 -9.23 -4.75
C TYR A 35 0.67 -10.62 -5.20
N TRP A 36 0.64 -11.62 -4.31
CA TRP A 36 0.21 -12.99 -4.60
C TRP A 36 -1.26 -13.01 -4.99
N ALA A 37 -2.12 -12.34 -4.22
CA ALA A 37 -3.55 -12.24 -4.51
C ALA A 37 -3.79 -11.66 -5.91
N ARG A 38 -3.10 -10.58 -6.27
CA ARG A 38 -3.25 -9.96 -7.60
C ARG A 38 -2.69 -10.80 -8.75
N ASN A 39 -1.68 -11.64 -8.51
CA ASN A 39 -0.99 -12.40 -9.56
C ASN A 39 -1.38 -13.88 -9.61
N LYS A 40 -2.25 -14.35 -8.70
CA LYS A 40 -2.73 -15.72 -8.69
C LYS A 40 -3.89 -15.86 -9.67
N TYR A 41 -3.78 -16.87 -10.54
CA TYR A 41 -4.87 -17.25 -11.44
C TYR A 41 -5.98 -17.96 -10.67
N SER A 42 -7.22 -17.80 -11.15
CA SER A 42 -8.41 -18.48 -10.60
C SER A 42 -8.72 -18.13 -9.13
N LEU A 43 -8.45 -16.89 -8.72
CA LEU A 43 -9.06 -16.31 -7.52
C LEU A 43 -10.35 -15.60 -7.92
N ALA A 44 -11.38 -15.74 -7.09
CA ALA A 44 -12.58 -14.93 -7.20
C ALA A 44 -12.27 -13.47 -6.76
N PRO A 45 -13.02 -12.48 -7.27
CA PRO A 45 -13.89 -12.56 -8.43
C PRO A 45 -13.09 -12.81 -9.73
N GLU A 46 -13.62 -13.69 -10.59
CA GLU A 46 -12.97 -13.99 -11.86
C GLU A 46 -12.83 -12.73 -12.72
N ASN A 47 -11.68 -12.59 -13.41
CA ASN A 47 -11.36 -11.47 -14.31
C ASN A 47 -11.12 -10.09 -13.67
N TYR A 48 -10.86 -10.02 -12.36
CA TYR A 48 -10.33 -8.79 -11.77
C TYR A 48 -8.88 -8.54 -12.22
N ARG A 49 -8.71 -7.84 -13.35
CA ARG A 49 -7.41 -7.43 -13.88
C ARG A 49 -7.19 -5.97 -13.55
N THR A 50 -6.20 -5.71 -12.71
CA THR A 50 -5.74 -4.34 -12.42
C THR A 50 -4.37 -4.09 -12.99
N ASP A 51 -4.14 -2.85 -13.41
CA ASP A 51 -2.83 -2.42 -13.89
C ASP A 51 -1.90 -2.01 -12.73
N ASP A 52 -0.75 -2.68 -12.59
CA ASP A 52 0.26 -2.34 -11.57
C ASP A 52 1.44 -1.51 -12.09
N GLY A 53 1.34 -1.00 -13.32
CA GLY A 53 2.35 -0.12 -13.93
C GLY A 53 3.61 -0.84 -14.42
N PHE A 54 3.75 -2.15 -14.19
CA PHE A 54 4.87 -2.94 -14.71
C PHE A 54 4.51 -3.60 -16.04
N ARG A 55 5.38 -3.46 -17.04
CA ARG A 55 5.15 -3.81 -18.45
C ARG A 55 6.16 -4.84 -18.96
N ALA A 56 6.48 -4.76 -20.25
CA ALA A 56 7.49 -5.58 -20.91
C ALA A 56 8.80 -5.61 -20.11
N GLN A 57 9.39 -6.80 -20.00
CA GLN A 57 10.60 -7.03 -19.19
C GLN A 57 10.44 -6.65 -17.71
N ARG A 58 9.19 -6.58 -17.23
CA ARG A 58 8.82 -6.30 -15.84
C ARG A 58 9.30 -4.93 -15.36
N ARG A 59 9.41 -3.96 -16.28
CA ARG A 59 9.85 -2.59 -16.00
C ARG A 59 8.64 -1.72 -15.70
N TRP A 60 8.79 -0.82 -14.73
CA TRP A 60 7.77 0.17 -14.43
C TRP A 60 7.75 1.29 -15.48
N GLU A 61 6.55 1.60 -15.98
CA GLU A 61 6.26 2.70 -16.90
C GLU A 61 4.92 3.32 -16.48
N GLY A 62 4.94 4.23 -15.50
CA GLY A 62 3.71 4.79 -14.93
C GLY A 62 3.11 5.96 -15.72
N HIS A 63 3.94 6.88 -16.21
CA HIS A 63 3.45 8.11 -16.86
C HIS A 63 2.67 7.82 -18.15
N GLY A 64 1.48 8.40 -18.27
CA GLY A 64 0.61 8.22 -19.43
C GLY A 64 -0.05 6.83 -19.51
N THR A 65 -0.12 6.12 -18.38
CA THR A 65 -0.80 4.83 -18.27
C THR A 65 -1.98 4.90 -17.30
N ASP A 66 -2.84 3.88 -17.37
CA ASP A 66 -3.98 3.71 -16.48
C ASP A 66 -3.62 2.84 -15.27
N GLN A 67 -2.46 3.08 -14.64
CA GLN A 67 -2.03 2.33 -13.44
C GLN A 67 -3.07 2.47 -12.31
N GLU A 68 -3.47 1.34 -11.72
CA GLU A 68 -4.50 1.24 -10.67
C GLU A 68 -3.93 0.78 -9.34
N VAL A 69 -2.80 0.05 -9.37
CA VAL A 69 -2.16 -0.54 -8.20
C VAL A 69 -0.86 0.15 -7.89
N TYR A 70 -0.69 0.57 -6.63
CA TYR A 70 0.41 1.40 -6.20
C TYR A 70 1.02 0.88 -4.89
N PHE A 71 2.31 0.54 -4.93
CA PHE A 71 3.08 0.15 -3.75
C PHE A 71 3.81 1.39 -3.20
N LEU A 72 3.13 2.19 -2.37
CA LEU A 72 3.62 3.48 -1.85
C LEU A 72 4.97 3.39 -1.13
N HIS A 73 5.18 2.32 -0.38
CA HIS A 73 6.42 2.02 0.32
C HIS A 73 7.27 0.98 -0.39
N GLY A 74 7.00 0.73 -1.67
CA GLY A 74 7.64 -0.34 -2.43
C GLY A 74 7.25 -1.72 -1.91
N GLY A 75 8.15 -2.69 -2.08
CA GLY A 75 7.92 -4.05 -1.61
C GLY A 75 9.06 -4.99 -1.99
N LEU A 76 9.10 -6.17 -1.36
CA LEU A 76 10.17 -7.16 -1.57
C LEU A 76 10.35 -7.60 -3.03
N HIS A 77 9.32 -7.45 -3.84
CA HIS A 77 9.31 -7.85 -5.24
C HIS A 77 9.71 -6.70 -6.18
N ILE A 78 9.96 -5.47 -5.69
CA ILE A 78 10.30 -4.29 -6.50
C ILE A 78 11.77 -3.94 -6.29
N PHE A 79 12.50 -3.60 -7.35
CA PHE A 79 13.93 -3.30 -7.33
C PHE A 79 14.28 -2.09 -8.18
N ASP A 80 15.18 -1.26 -7.67
CA ASP A 80 15.81 -0.20 -8.44
C ASP A 80 17.15 -0.70 -9.01
N THR A 81 17.29 -0.65 -10.33
CA THR A 81 18.52 -1.05 -11.04
C THR A 81 19.47 0.12 -11.30
N GLY A 82 19.14 1.32 -10.82
CA GLY A 82 19.81 2.59 -11.15
C GLY A 82 19.43 3.16 -12.51
N LYS A 83 18.87 2.34 -13.42
CA LYS A 83 18.38 2.76 -14.73
C LYS A 83 16.86 2.61 -14.88
N TYR A 84 16.30 1.56 -14.28
CA TYR A 84 14.88 1.23 -14.34
C TYR A 84 14.41 0.67 -12.99
N ILE A 85 13.13 0.86 -12.69
CA ILE A 85 12.45 0.14 -11.62
C ILE A 85 11.86 -1.14 -12.20
N LYS A 86 12.10 -2.29 -11.54
CA LYS A 86 11.67 -3.61 -11.99
C LYS A 86 10.90 -4.37 -10.93
N LYS A 87 10.04 -5.27 -11.38
CA LYS A 87 9.29 -6.21 -10.56
C LYS A 87 9.78 -7.65 -10.77
N HIS A 88 9.99 -8.40 -9.70
CA HIS A 88 10.16 -9.85 -9.76
C HIS A 88 8.81 -10.54 -9.81
N VAL A 89 8.77 -11.61 -10.61
CA VAL A 89 7.64 -12.52 -10.74
C VAL A 89 8.17 -13.93 -10.79
N CYS A 90 7.35 -14.92 -10.42
CA CYS A 90 7.71 -16.32 -10.64
C CYS A 90 8.00 -16.52 -12.13
N THR A 91 9.12 -17.16 -12.45
CA THR A 91 9.52 -17.43 -13.83
C THR A 91 8.93 -18.76 -14.31
N ASP A 92 8.91 -18.96 -15.63
CA ASP A 92 8.34 -20.17 -16.23
C ASP A 92 9.13 -21.44 -15.87
N ASP A 93 10.41 -21.31 -15.52
CA ASP A 93 11.28 -22.38 -15.00
C ASP A 93 11.14 -22.61 -13.48
N GLY A 94 10.16 -21.96 -12.84
CA GLY A 94 9.80 -22.20 -11.44
C GLY A 94 10.61 -21.40 -10.41
N PHE A 95 11.43 -20.44 -10.84
CA PHE A 95 12.24 -19.63 -9.94
C PHE A 95 11.38 -18.62 -9.18
N THR A 96 11.25 -18.82 -7.87
CA THR A 96 10.33 -18.07 -7.03
C THR A 96 10.83 -16.65 -6.75
N ILE A 97 9.92 -15.77 -6.33
CA ILE A 97 10.28 -14.41 -5.93
C ILE A 97 11.23 -14.41 -4.73
N ILE A 98 11.02 -15.31 -3.78
CA ILE A 98 11.87 -15.43 -2.58
C ILE A 98 13.30 -15.79 -2.99
N GLU A 99 13.48 -16.72 -3.92
CA GLU A 99 14.81 -17.10 -4.39
C GLU A 99 15.47 -15.97 -5.19
N GLN A 100 14.71 -15.24 -6.03
CA GLN A 100 15.19 -14.04 -6.71
C GLN A 100 15.68 -12.99 -5.70
N VAL A 101 14.89 -12.72 -4.66
CA VAL A 101 15.25 -11.78 -3.59
C VAL A 101 16.52 -12.22 -2.87
N ARG A 102 16.62 -13.49 -2.46
CA ARG A 102 17.82 -14.04 -1.80
C ARG A 102 19.08 -13.89 -2.66
N ASN A 103 18.98 -14.20 -3.96
CA ASN A 103 20.11 -14.05 -4.88
C ASN A 103 20.53 -12.60 -5.07
N ASN A 104 19.59 -11.66 -5.11
CA ASN A 104 19.90 -10.24 -5.18
C ASN A 104 20.58 -9.73 -3.90
N LEU A 105 20.06 -10.12 -2.72
CA LEU A 105 20.66 -9.77 -1.44
C LEU A 105 22.11 -10.29 -1.34
N GLY A 106 22.36 -11.52 -1.79
CA GLY A 106 23.71 -12.09 -1.86
C GLY A 106 24.68 -11.32 -2.80
N ARG A 107 24.16 -10.50 -3.71
CA ARG A 107 24.92 -9.62 -4.60
C ARG A 107 24.96 -8.16 -4.13
N GLY A 108 24.40 -7.85 -2.95
CA GLY A 108 24.30 -6.48 -2.43
C GLY A 108 23.20 -5.64 -3.10
N ASN A 109 22.30 -6.27 -3.86
CA ASN A 109 21.14 -5.60 -4.46
C ASN A 109 19.94 -5.74 -3.52
N PHE A 110 19.51 -4.63 -2.94
CA PHE A 110 18.40 -4.61 -1.98
C PHE A 110 17.08 -4.28 -2.69
N PRO A 111 15.95 -4.87 -2.24
CA PRO A 111 14.64 -4.49 -2.75
C PRO A 111 14.35 -3.01 -2.47
N LEU A 112 13.56 -2.40 -3.34
CA LEU A 112 13.04 -1.05 -3.17
C LEU A 112 11.87 -1.11 -2.20
N PHE A 113 12.13 -0.76 -0.94
CA PHE A 113 11.11 -0.50 0.05
C PHE A 113 11.48 0.68 0.96
N VAL A 114 10.52 1.24 1.68
CA VAL A 114 10.68 2.35 2.63
C VAL A 114 10.63 1.80 4.05
N SER A 115 11.72 1.96 4.81
CA SER A 115 11.87 1.42 6.17
C SER A 115 12.47 2.43 7.14
N GLU A 116 12.51 3.70 6.75
CA GLU A 116 13.12 4.75 7.53
C GLU A 116 12.32 5.00 8.82
N PRO A 117 13.00 5.35 9.93
CA PRO A 117 12.39 5.36 11.26
C PRO A 117 11.45 6.55 11.53
N THR A 118 11.42 7.55 10.65
CA THR A 118 10.55 8.73 10.81
C THR A 118 9.88 9.08 9.50
N HIS A 119 8.68 9.66 9.56
CA HIS A 119 7.91 10.03 8.38
C HIS A 119 8.66 11.02 7.45
N GLU A 120 9.50 11.91 7.99
CA GLU A 120 10.32 12.83 7.18
C GLU A 120 11.38 12.10 6.38
N LYS A 121 12.05 11.12 6.99
CA LYS A 121 13.05 10.30 6.29
C LYS A 121 12.40 9.37 5.26
N LYS A 122 11.23 8.80 5.59
CA LYS A 122 10.41 8.04 4.63
C LYS A 122 10.04 8.91 3.42
N LYS A 123 9.57 10.13 3.68
CA LYS A 123 9.24 11.11 2.64
C LYS A 123 10.45 11.48 1.78
N GLN A 124 11.62 11.69 2.39
CA GLN A 124 12.84 11.96 1.64
C GLN A 124 13.17 10.81 0.68
N ARG A 125 13.08 9.54 1.12
CA ARG A 125 13.29 8.40 0.24
C ARG A 125 12.27 8.32 -0.89
N ILE A 126 10.99 8.55 -0.57
CA ILE A 126 9.91 8.60 -1.55
C ILE A 126 10.21 9.64 -2.62
N ASP A 127 10.68 10.84 -2.24
CA ASP A 127 10.95 11.92 -3.18
C ASP A 127 12.13 11.66 -4.12
N HIS A 128 13.12 10.88 -3.68
CA HIS A 128 14.32 10.61 -4.47
C HIS A 128 14.22 9.35 -5.34
N ASN A 129 13.15 8.56 -5.21
CA ASN A 129 12.92 7.40 -6.08
C ASN A 129 11.76 7.65 -7.05
N PRO A 130 11.95 7.48 -8.38
CA PRO A 130 10.95 7.86 -9.37
C PRO A 130 9.63 7.09 -9.25
N TYR A 131 9.68 5.79 -8.90
CA TYR A 131 8.48 4.99 -8.71
C TYR A 131 7.73 5.37 -7.42
N LEU A 132 8.45 5.48 -6.30
CA LEU A 132 7.82 5.85 -5.03
C LEU A 132 7.21 7.25 -5.10
N ASN A 133 7.92 8.20 -5.71
CA ASN A 133 7.41 9.55 -5.90
C ASN A 133 6.15 9.54 -6.77
N TYR A 134 6.13 8.76 -7.86
CA TYR A 134 4.94 8.62 -8.70
C TYR A 134 3.74 8.10 -7.92
N CYS A 135 3.89 7.01 -7.15
CA CYS A 135 2.84 6.49 -6.27
C CYS A 135 2.36 7.55 -5.28
N TYR A 136 3.28 8.30 -4.70
CA TYR A 136 2.96 9.36 -3.76
C TYR A 136 2.21 10.53 -4.42
N GLN A 137 2.53 10.90 -5.67
CA GLN A 137 1.77 11.91 -6.40
C GLN A 137 0.38 11.40 -6.78
N ALA A 138 0.24 10.15 -7.20
CA ALA A 138 -1.05 9.52 -7.51
C ALA A 138 -2.00 9.58 -6.31
N LEU A 139 -1.49 9.33 -5.09
CA LEU A 139 -2.24 9.49 -3.85
C LEU A 139 -2.81 10.91 -3.67
N GLY A 140 -2.06 11.95 -4.05
CA GLY A 140 -2.52 13.33 -3.98
C GLY A 140 -3.56 13.70 -5.03
N ASN A 141 -3.66 12.93 -6.12
CA ASN A 141 -4.59 13.15 -7.22
C ASN A 141 -5.92 12.41 -7.04
N LEU A 142 -6.06 11.64 -5.95
CA LEU A 142 -7.30 10.97 -5.59
C LEU A 142 -8.48 11.94 -5.47
N ASN A 143 -9.66 11.42 -5.80
CA ASN A 143 -10.93 12.12 -5.69
C ASN A 143 -12.05 11.15 -5.29
N GLY A 144 -13.21 11.68 -4.88
CA GLY A 144 -14.37 10.85 -4.54
C GLY A 144 -14.27 10.21 -3.17
N ILE A 145 -14.39 8.88 -3.12
CA ILE A 145 -14.46 8.09 -1.88
C ILE A 145 -13.20 7.23 -1.76
N LEU A 146 -12.56 7.26 -0.59
CA LEU A 146 -11.39 6.44 -0.27
C LEU A 146 -11.74 5.42 0.80
N PHE A 147 -11.31 4.17 0.61
CA PHE A 147 -11.33 3.13 1.64
C PHE A 147 -9.90 2.87 2.11
N ILE A 148 -9.69 2.90 3.43
CA ILE A 148 -8.46 2.51 4.09
C ILE A 148 -8.76 1.25 4.89
N HIS A 149 -8.08 0.16 4.57
CA HIS A 149 -8.31 -1.15 5.18
C HIS A 149 -7.01 -1.66 5.82
N GLY A 150 -7.08 -2.11 7.08
CA GLY A 150 -5.96 -2.67 7.82
C GLY A 150 -4.80 -1.70 8.02
N HIS A 151 -5.07 -0.49 8.54
CA HIS A 151 -4.03 0.51 8.83
C HIS A 151 -4.18 1.05 10.26
N SER A 152 -3.07 1.17 11.00
CA SER A 152 -3.07 1.57 12.42
C SER A 152 -3.35 3.05 12.67
N MET A 153 -3.22 3.88 11.64
CA MET A 153 -3.39 5.34 11.71
C MET A 153 -2.41 6.00 12.68
N ASP A 154 -1.15 5.56 12.67
CA ASP A 154 -0.09 6.15 13.50
C ASP A 154 0.73 7.23 12.78
N ASP A 155 1.43 8.05 13.57
CA ASP A 155 2.30 9.14 13.11
C ASP A 155 3.43 8.67 12.17
N ASN A 156 3.81 7.39 12.24
CA ASN A 156 4.85 6.80 11.40
C ASN A 156 4.57 6.95 9.90
N ASP A 157 3.30 7.01 9.50
CA ASP A 157 2.87 7.14 8.11
C ASP A 157 2.11 8.45 7.85
N LYS A 158 2.37 9.46 8.68
CA LYS A 158 1.75 10.78 8.59
C LYS A 158 1.87 11.43 7.20
N HIS A 159 2.97 11.20 6.49
CA HIS A 159 3.18 11.74 5.13
C HIS A 159 2.12 11.27 4.13
N ILE A 160 1.53 10.09 4.33
CA ILE A 160 0.44 9.53 3.53
C ILE A 160 -0.85 10.29 3.80
N PHE A 161 -1.18 10.49 5.08
CA PHE A 161 -2.38 11.23 5.47
C PHE A 161 -2.32 12.69 5.06
N ASP A 162 -1.15 13.32 5.19
CA ASP A 162 -0.93 14.69 4.71
C ASP A 162 -1.18 14.78 3.19
N LYS A 163 -0.76 13.76 2.44
CA LYS A 163 -0.99 13.69 0.99
C LYS A 163 -2.46 13.46 0.65
N ILE A 164 -3.14 12.54 1.33
CA ILE A 164 -4.60 12.35 1.21
C ILE A 164 -5.33 13.65 1.55
N LYS A 165 -4.87 14.38 2.57
CA LYS A 165 -5.47 15.64 2.99
C LYS A 165 -5.40 16.71 1.91
N SER A 166 -4.35 16.69 1.09
CA SER A 166 -4.21 17.57 -0.10
C SER A 166 -5.02 17.13 -1.32
N SER A 167 -5.61 15.93 -1.31
CA SER A 167 -6.40 15.39 -2.42
C SER A 167 -7.85 15.89 -2.43
N ARG A 168 -8.59 15.55 -3.50
CA ARG A 168 -10.02 15.87 -3.68
C ARG A 168 -10.96 14.78 -3.13
N VAL A 169 -10.45 13.87 -2.30
CA VAL A 169 -11.28 12.88 -1.60
C VAL A 169 -12.24 13.61 -0.68
N ALA A 170 -13.54 13.32 -0.82
CA ALA A 170 -14.62 13.93 -0.06
C ALA A 170 -15.10 13.02 1.09
N LYS A 171 -14.85 11.71 1.02
CA LYS A 171 -15.25 10.75 2.05
C LYS A 171 -14.19 9.68 2.23
N VAL A 172 -13.86 9.37 3.48
CA VAL A 172 -12.93 8.30 3.83
C VAL A 172 -13.63 7.27 4.71
N PHE A 173 -13.52 6.00 4.36
CA PHE A 173 -13.91 4.88 5.20
C PHE A 173 -12.66 4.21 5.77
N VAL A 174 -12.64 3.99 7.08
CA VAL A 174 -11.51 3.35 7.78
C VAL A 174 -11.98 2.08 8.46
N SER A 175 -11.30 0.96 8.18
CA SER A 175 -11.63 -0.32 8.81
C SER A 175 -11.21 -0.35 10.27
N ILE A 176 -12.04 -0.93 11.13
CA ILE A 176 -11.73 -1.29 12.51
C ILE A 176 -11.92 -2.80 12.64
N TYR A 177 -10.93 -3.50 13.20
CA TYR A 177 -10.99 -4.96 13.40
C TYR A 177 -11.31 -5.27 14.86
N GLY A 178 -12.22 -6.22 15.10
CA GLY A 178 -12.63 -6.66 16.42
C GLY A 178 -13.41 -5.60 17.22
N ASP A 179 -13.25 -5.62 18.54
CA ASP A 179 -13.97 -4.71 19.44
C ASP A 179 -13.53 -3.25 19.24
N GLU A 180 -14.46 -2.45 18.76
CA GLU A 180 -14.26 -1.06 18.40
C GLU A 180 -14.04 -0.12 19.59
N ASN A 181 -14.23 -0.61 20.82
CA ASN A 181 -14.11 0.13 22.08
C ASN A 181 -12.81 -0.15 22.83
N THR A 182 -11.91 -0.96 22.28
CA THR A 182 -10.56 -1.14 22.84
C THR A 182 -9.78 0.19 22.80
N ASP A 183 -8.80 0.34 23.70
CA ASP A 183 -7.93 1.53 23.71
C ASP A 183 -7.20 1.73 22.37
N ALA A 184 -6.78 0.63 21.74
CA ALA A 184 -6.13 0.63 20.44
C ALA A 184 -7.08 1.16 19.35
N ASN A 185 -8.27 0.57 19.22
CA ASN A 185 -9.23 0.99 18.19
C ASN A 185 -9.78 2.41 18.45
N SER A 186 -9.92 2.81 19.71
CA SER A 186 -10.29 4.17 20.08
C SER A 186 -9.23 5.18 19.63
N ARG A 187 -7.94 4.84 19.79
CA ARG A 187 -6.81 5.65 19.29
C ARG A 187 -6.78 5.71 17.78
N THR A 188 -6.93 4.58 17.08
CA THR A 188 -7.01 4.52 15.62
C THR A 188 -8.12 5.42 15.07
N LYS A 189 -9.32 5.37 15.68
CA LYS A 189 -10.45 6.24 15.31
C LYS A 189 -10.13 7.72 15.53
N ALA A 190 -9.59 8.07 16.70
CA ALA A 190 -9.23 9.45 17.03
C ALA A 190 -8.19 10.00 16.05
N ASN A 191 -7.16 9.22 15.74
CA ASN A 191 -6.11 9.60 14.79
C ASN A 191 -6.67 9.74 13.36
N ALA A 192 -7.51 8.81 12.90
CA ALA A 192 -8.15 8.89 11.60
C ALA A 192 -8.95 10.20 11.43
N ILE A 193 -9.74 10.57 12.44
CA ILE A 193 -10.48 11.84 12.47
C ILE A 193 -9.49 13.02 12.45
N ALA A 194 -8.49 13.02 13.34
CA ALA A 194 -7.53 14.11 13.46
C ALA A 194 -6.73 14.35 12.16
N PHE A 195 -6.33 13.28 11.47
CA PHE A 195 -5.53 13.38 10.26
C PHE A 195 -6.35 13.70 9.01
N LEU A 196 -7.53 13.09 8.85
CA LEU A 196 -8.23 13.06 7.56
C LEU A 196 -9.50 13.91 7.52
N GLN A 197 -10.19 14.11 8.66
CA GLN A 197 -11.43 14.88 8.69
C GLN A 197 -11.16 16.37 8.47
N SER A 198 -12.02 17.00 7.68
CA SER A 198 -11.98 18.45 7.43
C SER A 198 -13.37 18.96 7.07
N PHE A 199 -13.52 20.28 6.90
CA PHE A 199 -14.81 20.88 6.52
C PHE A 199 -15.43 20.25 5.26
N ASN A 200 -14.60 19.86 4.28
CA ASN A 200 -15.05 19.25 3.01
C ASN A 200 -14.81 17.74 2.95
N ARG A 201 -14.42 17.08 4.05
CA ARG A 201 -14.13 15.64 4.07
C ARG A 201 -14.64 14.96 5.33
N SER A 202 -15.52 13.98 5.17
CA SER A 202 -15.97 13.14 6.29
C SER A 202 -15.13 11.87 6.42
N VAL A 203 -15.04 11.37 7.65
CA VAL A 203 -14.41 10.09 8.01
C VAL A 203 -15.47 9.22 8.66
N GLU A 204 -15.63 7.99 8.17
CA GLU A 204 -16.54 6.99 8.71
C GLU A 204 -15.79 5.68 8.95
N PHE A 205 -16.31 4.85 9.84
CA PHE A 205 -15.69 3.59 10.24
C PHE A 205 -16.56 2.40 9.84
N TYR A 206 -15.93 1.27 9.52
CA TYR A 206 -16.62 0.02 9.25
C TYR A 206 -15.87 -1.16 9.85
N GLN A 207 -16.59 -2.25 10.12
CA GLN A 207 -16.01 -3.48 10.64
C GLN A 207 -15.23 -4.19 9.54
N ALA A 208 -13.93 -4.43 9.75
CA ALA A 208 -13.04 -5.03 8.76
C ALA A 208 -13.53 -6.41 8.30
N GLU A 209 -14.08 -7.19 9.22
CA GLU A 209 -14.58 -8.56 9.04
C GLU A 209 -15.80 -8.64 8.10
N THR A 210 -16.49 -7.52 7.89
CA THR A 210 -17.63 -7.45 6.98
C THR A 210 -17.23 -7.20 5.53
N ALA A 211 -15.96 -6.88 5.27
CA ALA A 211 -15.43 -6.65 3.94
C ALA A 211 -14.73 -7.91 3.41
N PRO A 212 -15.24 -8.55 2.35
CA PRO A 212 -14.61 -9.73 1.74
C PRO A 212 -13.45 -9.30 0.82
N VAL A 213 -12.39 -8.70 1.37
CA VAL A 213 -11.25 -8.18 0.60
C VAL A 213 -10.42 -9.30 -0.04
N TRP A 214 -10.54 -10.53 0.47
CA TRP A 214 -9.76 -11.71 0.05
C TRP A 214 -10.62 -12.90 -0.42
N ALA A 215 -11.94 -12.73 -0.57
CA ALA A 215 -12.87 -13.83 -0.88
C ALA A 215 -13.13 -14.00 -2.37
#